data_AF-A0A392RFW9-F1
#
_entry.id   AF-A0A392RFW9-F1
#
_cell.length_a   1.000
_cell.length_b   1.000
_cell.length_c   1.000
_cell.angle_alpha   90.00
_cell.angle_beta   90.00
_cell.angle_gamma   90.00
#
_symmetry.space_group_name_H-M   'P 1'
#
loop_
_entity.id
_entity.type
_entity.pdbx_description
1 polymer ?
#
loop_
_entity_poly.entity_id
_entity_poly.type
_entity_poly.pdbx_seq_one_letter_code
_entity_poly.pdbx_strand_id
1 'polypeptide(L)'
;AVFTKEEDIGTYTIRAVDDPRTLNKILYLRPPNNIYTFNEIVALWEKKIGKTLQKIYVLEDELLKDIEETPFPENVGLAICHSVFVKGDHTNFEIEPSFGVEAS
;
A
#
# COMPACT_ATOMS: atom_id res chain seq x y z
N ALA A 1 0.50 -4.95 -0.46
CA ALA A 1 0.43 -3.48 -0.59
C ALA A 1 0.34 -3.12 -2.07
N VAL A 2 -0.21 -1.94 -2.36
CA VAL A 2 -0.26 -1.36 -3.71
C VAL A 2 0.77 -0.25 -3.79
N PHE A 3 1.57 -0.23 -4.86
CA PHE A 3 2.60 0.77 -5.09
C PHE A 3 2.30 1.56 -6.36
N THR A 4 2.12 2.88 -6.25
CA THR A 4 1.81 3.72 -7.41
C THR A 4 2.82 4.85 -7.48
N LYS A 5 3.34 5.12 -8.68
CA LYS A 5 4.26 6.23 -8.91
C LYS A 5 3.51 7.55 -8.78
N GLU A 6 4.15 8.57 -8.23
CA GLU A 6 3.52 9.83 -7.87
C GLU A 6 2.92 10.55 -9.10
N GLU A 7 3.56 10.49 -10.26
CA GLU A 7 3.01 11.10 -11.48
C GLU A 7 1.77 10.36 -12.01
N ASP A 8 1.69 9.05 -11.78
CA ASP A 8 0.50 8.26 -12.14
C ASP A 8 -0.66 8.59 -11.21
N ILE A 9 -0.40 8.80 -9.90
CA ILE A 9 -1.41 9.29 -8.95
C ILE A 9 -2.00 10.59 -9.46
N GLY A 10 -1.16 11.58 -9.78
CA GLY A 10 -1.63 12.87 -10.31
C GLY A 10 -2.42 12.72 -11.62
N THR A 11 -1.96 11.86 -12.53
CA THR A 11 -2.64 11.58 -13.79
C THR A 11 -4.07 11.04 -13.57
N TYR A 12 -4.22 10.00 -12.73
CA TYR A 12 -5.54 9.42 -12.47
C TYR A 12 -6.45 10.34 -11.66
N THR A 13 -5.89 11.16 -10.75
CA THR A 13 -6.67 12.18 -10.04
C THR A 13 -7.29 13.18 -11.00
N ILE A 14 -6.54 13.68 -11.99
CA ILE A 14 -7.08 14.64 -12.98
C ILE A 14 -8.09 13.96 -13.92
N ARG A 15 -7.81 12.72 -14.37
CA ARG A 15 -8.75 11.97 -15.21
C ARG A 15 -10.10 11.73 -14.53
N ALA A 16 -10.12 11.65 -13.20
CA ALA A 16 -11.32 11.41 -12.43
C ALA A 16 -12.22 12.64 -12.24
N VAL A 17 -11.76 13.86 -12.53
CA VAL A 17 -12.52 15.10 -12.26
C VAL A 17 -13.82 15.16 -13.05
N ASP A 18 -13.77 14.85 -14.35
CA ASP A 18 -14.91 14.96 -15.27
C ASP A 18 -15.50 13.61 -15.67
N ASP A 19 -15.02 12.51 -15.08
CA ASP A 19 -15.54 11.17 -15.37
C ASP A 19 -16.84 10.93 -14.59
N PRO A 20 -18.00 10.73 -15.26
CA PRO A 20 -19.26 10.51 -14.55
C PRO A 20 -19.26 9.24 -13.68
N ARG A 21 -18.35 8.30 -13.94
CA ARG A 21 -18.21 7.06 -13.13
C ARG A 21 -17.67 7.32 -11.72
N THR A 22 -16.95 8.43 -11.52
CA THR A 22 -16.30 8.76 -10.23
C THR A 22 -17.15 9.70 -9.37
N LEU A 23 -18.25 10.23 -9.91
CA LEU A 23 -19.15 11.14 -9.19
C LEU A 23 -19.69 10.47 -7.91
N ASN A 24 -19.41 11.09 -6.76
CA ASN A 24 -19.78 10.58 -5.43
C ASN A 24 -19.24 9.16 -5.15
N LYS A 25 -18.04 8.84 -5.66
CA LYS A 25 -17.34 7.57 -5.41
C LYS A 25 -15.95 7.79 -4.84
N ILE A 26 -15.43 6.75 -4.19
CA ILE A 26 -14.01 6.63 -3.85
C ILE A 26 -13.30 6.03 -5.06
N LEU A 27 -12.29 6.74 -5.58
CA LEU A 27 -11.40 6.22 -6.62
C LEU A 27 -10.26 5.44 -5.98
N TYR A 28 -10.12 4.16 -6.33
CA TYR A 28 -9.04 3.31 -5.88
C TYR A 28 -7.98 3.14 -6.97
N LEU A 29 -6.72 3.39 -6.61
CA LEU A 29 -5.57 3.13 -7.45
C LEU A 29 -5.02 1.75 -7.09
N ARG A 30 -5.49 0.71 -7.79
CA ARG A 30 -5.05 -0.69 -7.63
C ARG A 30 -4.60 -1.31 -8.96
N PRO A 31 -3.60 -0.74 -9.66
CA PRO A 31 -3.13 -1.31 -10.91
C PRO A 31 -2.63 -2.75 -10.68
N PRO A 32 -3.12 -3.77 -11.41
CA PRO A 32 -2.85 -5.18 -11.14
C PRO A 32 -1.36 -5.55 -11.07
N ASN A 33 -0.53 -4.88 -11.87
CA ASN A 33 0.91 -5.14 -11.95
C ASN A 33 1.72 -4.48 -10.82
N ASN A 34 1.07 -3.76 -9.90
CA ASN A 34 1.73 -3.07 -8.80
C ASN A 34 1.24 -3.52 -7.41
N ILE A 35 0.51 -4.63 -7.36
CA ILE A 35 0.10 -5.26 -6.11
C ILE A 35 1.17 -6.30 -5.76
N TYR A 36 1.88 -6.08 -4.66
CA TYR A 36 2.92 -6.99 -4.19
C TYR A 36 2.85 -7.17 -2.68
N THR A 37 3.23 -8.36 -2.23
CA THR A 37 3.67 -8.61 -0.86
C THR A 37 5.06 -8.00 -0.63
N PHE A 38 5.42 -7.73 0.63
CA PHE A 38 6.75 -7.22 0.95
C PHE A 38 7.86 -8.20 0.55
N ASN A 39 7.60 -9.52 0.68
CA ASN A 39 8.53 -10.57 0.26
C ASN A 39 8.81 -10.54 -1.25
N GLU A 40 7.78 -10.29 -2.08
CA GLU A 40 7.96 -10.16 -3.54
C GLU A 40 8.76 -8.91 -3.90
N ILE A 41 8.52 -7.77 -3.22
CA ILE A 41 9.32 -6.56 -3.40
C ILE A 41 10.79 -6.82 -3.06
N VAL A 42 11.06 -7.48 -1.93
CA VAL A 42 12.43 -7.84 -1.54
C VAL A 42 13.07 -8.76 -2.59
N ALA A 43 12.35 -9.79 -3.06
CA ALA A 43 12.87 -10.70 -4.09
C ALA A 43 13.17 -9.98 -5.42
N LEU A 44 12.30 -9.06 -5.85
CA LEU A 44 12.55 -8.21 -7.02
C LEU A 44 13.79 -7.34 -6.83
N TRP A 45 14.00 -6.80 -5.63
CA TRP A 45 15.16 -5.99 -5.31
C TRP A 45 16.45 -6.81 -5.28
N GLU A 46 16.46 -7.97 -4.62
CA GLU A 46 17.58 -8.91 -4.59
C GLU A 46 18.02 -9.32 -6.00
N LYS A 47 17.05 -9.59 -6.89
CA LYS A 47 17.31 -9.87 -8.31
C LYS A 47 17.98 -8.69 -9.02
N LYS A 48 17.58 -7.45 -8.73
CA LYS A 48 18.16 -6.24 -9.34
C LYS A 48 19.58 -5.98 -8.87
N ILE A 49 19.85 -6.18 -7.59
CA ILE A 49 21.18 -5.90 -7.01
C ILE A 49 22.15 -7.09 -7.09
N GLY A 50 21.66 -8.27 -7.47
CA GLY A 50 22.45 -9.50 -7.59
C GLY A 50 22.97 -10.03 -6.25
N LYS A 51 22.28 -9.72 -5.15
CA LYS A 51 22.69 -10.10 -3.78
C LYS A 51 21.48 -10.47 -2.95
N THR A 52 21.68 -11.45 -2.06
CA THR A 52 20.68 -11.82 -1.04
C THR A 52 20.85 -10.92 0.18
N LEU A 53 19.74 -10.33 0.63
CA LEU A 53 19.64 -9.56 1.87
C LEU A 53 19.38 -10.50 3.05
N GLN A 54 19.98 -10.17 4.19
CA GLN A 54 19.58 -10.76 5.46
C GLN A 54 18.16 -10.31 5.80
N LYS A 55 17.28 -11.26 6.08
CA LYS A 55 15.87 -11.01 6.39
C LYS A 55 15.66 -11.23 7.88
N ILE A 56 15.00 -10.28 8.53
CA ILE A 56 14.52 -10.40 9.91
C ILE A 56 13.00 -10.36 9.83
N TYR A 57 12.35 -11.35 10.43
CA TYR A 57 10.90 -11.41 10.52
C TYR A 57 10.49 -10.92 11.90
N VAL A 58 9.67 -9.87 11.95
CA VAL A 58 9.11 -9.29 13.17
C VAL A 58 7.67 -9.77 13.30
N LEU A 59 7.29 -10.27 14.46
CA LEU A 59 5.91 -10.70 14.72
C LEU A 59 5.01 -9.49 14.97
N GLU A 60 3.70 -9.64 14.73
CA GLU A 60 2.75 -8.54 14.92
C GLU A 60 2.77 -7.99 16.35
N ASP A 61 2.74 -8.86 17.36
CA ASP A 61 2.75 -8.43 18.77
C ASP A 61 4.01 -7.64 19.15
N GLU A 62 5.15 -8.00 18.57
CA GLU A 62 6.42 -7.27 18.76
C GLU A 62 6.34 -5.88 18.11
N LEU A 63 5.84 -5.80 16.88
CA LEU A 63 5.63 -4.52 16.19
C LEU A 63 4.63 -3.61 16.92
N LEU A 64 3.55 -4.17 17.47
CA LEU A 64 2.57 -3.41 18.25
C LEU A 64 3.20 -2.81 19.51
N LYS A 65 4.04 -3.59 20.19
CA LYS A 65 4.83 -3.09 21.32
C LYS A 65 5.79 -1.98 20.90
N ASP A 66 6.50 -2.15 19.78
CA ASP A 66 7.39 -1.13 19.24
C ASP A 66 6.63 0.18 18.93
N ILE A 67 5.40 0.10 18.40
CA ILE A 67 4.54 1.28 18.16
C ILE A 67 4.22 2.01 19.47
N GLU A 68 3.89 1.27 20.54
CA GLU A 68 3.57 1.85 21.86
C GLU A 68 4.78 2.51 22.53
N GLU A 69 5.97 1.91 22.40
CA GLU A 69 7.19 2.38 23.06
C GLU A 69 7.95 3.45 22.26
N THR A 70 7.70 3.56 20.95
CA THR A 70 8.35 4.55 20.07
C THR A 70 7.75 5.95 20.28
N PRO A 71 8.56 7.00 20.41
CA PRO A 71 8.06 8.37 20.54
C PRO A 71 7.46 8.90 19.22
N PHE A 72 6.71 9.99 19.33
CA PHE A 72 6.21 10.73 18.17
C PHE A 72 7.36 11.51 17.50
N PRO A 73 7.43 11.56 16.15
CA PRO A 73 6.45 11.04 15.18
C PRO A 73 6.68 9.62 14.67
N GLU A 74 7.75 8.93 15.07
CA GLU A 74 8.16 7.66 14.46
C GLU A 74 7.13 6.54 14.67
N ASN A 75 6.40 6.55 15.78
CA ASN A 75 5.32 5.59 16.03
C ASN A 75 4.19 5.64 15.00
N VAL A 76 3.93 6.81 14.41
CA VAL A 76 2.94 6.96 13.33
C VAL A 76 3.42 6.23 12.08
N GLY A 77 4.70 6.31 11.76
CA GLY A 77 5.31 5.57 10.65
C GLY A 77 5.17 4.05 10.83
N LEU A 78 5.46 3.55 12.05
CA LEU A 78 5.29 2.14 12.39
C LEU A 78 3.83 1.69 12.31
N ALA A 79 2.89 2.50 12.81
CA ALA A 79 1.45 2.21 12.74
C ALA A 79 0.93 2.16 11.29
N ILE A 80 1.40 3.06 10.41
CA ILE A 80 1.08 3.02 8.98
C ILE A 80 1.65 1.73 8.35
N CYS A 81 2.91 1.39 8.64
CA CYS A 81 3.51 0.14 8.14
C CYS A 81 2.75 -1.10 8.62
N HIS A 82 2.27 -1.13 9.86
CA HIS A 82 1.45 -2.21 10.40
C HIS A 82 0.13 -2.36 9.62
N SER A 83 -0.62 -1.28 9.43
CA SER A 83 -1.84 -1.26 8.61
C SER A 83 -1.59 -1.78 7.17
N VAL A 84 -0.52 -1.32 6.53
CA VAL A 84 -0.22 -1.63 5.13
C VAL A 84 0.30 -3.06 4.93
N PHE A 85 1.26 -3.49 5.76
CA PHE A 85 2.02 -4.73 5.53
C PHE A 85 1.59 -5.91 6.40
N VAL A 86 0.92 -5.67 7.54
CA VAL A 86 0.43 -6.73 8.43
C VAL A 86 -1.07 -6.92 8.26
N LYS A 87 -1.86 -5.85 8.39
CA LYS A 87 -3.33 -5.92 8.19
C LYS A 87 -3.75 -5.98 6.73
N GLY A 88 -2.90 -5.49 5.83
CA GLY A 88 -3.13 -5.55 4.39
C GLY A 88 -4.23 -4.60 3.92
N ASP A 89 -4.40 -3.46 4.58
CA ASP A 89 -5.55 -2.54 4.38
C ASP A 89 -5.64 -1.95 2.97
N HIS A 90 -4.57 -2.04 2.16
CA HIS A 90 -4.65 -1.67 0.75
C HIS A 90 -5.47 -2.64 -0.09
N THR A 91 -5.66 -3.90 0.33
CA THR A 91 -6.20 -4.99 -0.51
C THR A 91 -7.09 -5.98 0.23
N ASN A 92 -7.33 -5.83 1.54
CA ASN A 92 -8.12 -6.77 2.35
C ASN A 92 -9.65 -6.61 2.22
N PHE A 93 -10.12 -5.87 1.21
CA PHE A 93 -11.53 -5.66 0.93
C PHE A 93 -11.80 -5.57 -0.57
N GLU A 94 -13.03 -5.92 -0.95
CA GLU A 94 -13.56 -5.78 -2.30
C GLU A 94 -14.11 -4.37 -2.52
N ILE A 95 -13.88 -3.81 -3.71
CA ILE A 95 -14.42 -2.50 -4.08
C ILE A 95 -15.80 -2.73 -4.70
N GLU A 96 -16.85 -2.31 -3.99
CA GLU A 96 -18.19 -2.41 -4.53
C GLU A 96 -18.56 -1.17 -5.36
N PRO A 97 -19.31 -1.35 -6.48
CA PRO A 97 -19.81 -0.23 -7.28
C PRO A 97 -20.70 0.74 -6.49
N SER A 98 -21.24 0.33 -5.34
CA SER A 98 -22.06 1.15 -4.45
C SER A 98 -21.29 2.35 -3.90
N PHE A 99 -19.99 2.21 -3.62
CA PHE A 99 -19.16 3.28 -3.02
C PHE A 99 -17.86 3.58 -3.76
N GLY A 100 -17.38 2.69 -4.63
CA GLY A 100 -16.04 2.81 -5.19
C GLY A 100 -15.91 2.34 -6.63
N VAL A 101 -14.84 2.81 -7.27
CA VAL A 101 -14.42 2.41 -8.61
C VAL A 101 -12.90 2.32 -8.67
N GLU A 102 -12.38 1.41 -9.49
CA GLU A 102 -10.94 1.37 -9.79
C GLU A 102 -10.59 2.31 -10.93
N ALA A 103 -9.40 2.91 -10.86
CA ALA A 103 -8.90 3.77 -11.91
C ALA A 103 -8.67 3.00 -13.22
N SER A 104 -9.05 3.63 -14.34
CA SER A 104 -8.88 3.14 -15.72
C SER A 104 -8.45 4.29 -16.63
#